data_AF-A0A6M0SS49-F1
#
_entry.id   AF-A0A6M0SS49-F1
#
_cell.length_a   1.000
_cell.length_b   1.000
_cell.length_c   1.000
_cell.angle_alpha   90.00
_cell.angle_beta   90.00
_cell.angle_gamma   90.00
#
_symmetry.space_group_name_H-M   'P 1'
#
loop_
_entity.id
_entity.type
_entity.pdbx_description
1 polymer ?
#
loop_
_entity_poly.entity_id
_entity_poly.type
_entity_poly.pdbx_seq_one_letter_code
_entity_poly.pdbx_strand_id
1 'polypeptide(L)'
;MDEALSNGDAKAADDIRYERYCESKKDKAKSPKSREEWDKLKETIKNNNTAGYKNEPIGRDSLREYLDMGENKLKNTNSNGDIDTYTLDGKTVRPDSVARNSNGEREIVHDHKHFLGGKDQVLYNTNQIKIETKMVEAKNGKHIITMSSDAPNLNGIPPQPRPSKNISSTVYYTDISTGKITHKWSKELMKWIKV
;
A
#
# COMPACT_ATOMS: atom_id res chain seq x y z
N MET A 1 14.81 4.08 23.01
CA MET A 1 13.63 4.95 23.20
C MET A 1 14.15 6.35 23.48
N ASP A 2 13.56 7.40 22.91
CA ASP A 2 13.98 8.77 23.23
C ASP A 2 13.73 9.06 24.71
N GLU A 3 14.75 9.55 25.42
CA GLU A 3 14.74 9.87 26.86
C GLU A 3 13.60 10.84 27.21
N ALA A 4 13.28 11.77 26.32
CA ALA A 4 12.16 12.72 26.46
C ALA A 4 10.77 12.05 26.42
N LEU A 5 10.59 10.98 25.64
CA LEU A 5 9.36 10.17 25.62
C LEU A 5 9.20 9.37 26.93
N SER A 6 10.32 8.96 27.54
CA SER A 6 10.35 8.30 28.84
C SER A 6 10.01 9.23 30.01
N ASN A 7 10.19 10.55 29.81
CA ASN A 7 9.93 11.60 30.81
C ASN A 7 8.56 12.30 30.65
N GLY A 8 7.72 11.84 29.71
CA GLY A 8 6.36 12.39 29.51
C GLY A 8 6.29 13.72 28.78
N ASP A 9 7.41 14.30 28.32
CA ASP A 9 7.41 15.53 27.54
C ASP A 9 7.30 15.24 26.03
N ALA A 10 6.06 15.10 25.59
CA ALA A 10 5.73 14.83 24.19
C ALA A 10 6.21 15.95 23.24
N LYS A 11 6.35 17.20 23.72
CA LYS A 11 6.77 18.33 22.91
C LYS A 11 8.29 18.30 22.70
N ALA A 12 9.07 18.11 23.76
CA ALA A 12 10.53 17.98 23.66
C ALA A 12 10.93 16.79 22.77
N ALA A 13 10.24 15.65 22.90
CA ALA A 13 10.47 14.50 22.02
C ALA A 13 10.14 14.81 20.55
N ASP A 14 9.19 15.71 20.30
CA ASP A 14 8.83 16.09 18.94
C ASP A 14 9.81 17.07 18.30
N ASP A 15 10.29 18.02 19.10
CA ASP A 15 11.31 18.98 18.69
C ASP A 15 12.60 18.25 18.32
N ILE A 16 13.03 17.26 19.11
CA ILE A 16 14.18 16.39 18.79
C ILE A 16 13.98 15.63 17.46
N ARG A 17 12.77 15.15 17.18
CA ARG A 17 12.47 14.48 15.90
C ARG A 17 12.57 15.44 14.72
N TYR A 18 12.14 16.68 14.89
CA TYR A 18 12.26 17.71 13.87
C TYR A 18 13.71 18.13 13.64
N GLU A 19 14.53 18.24 14.70
CA GLU A 19 15.96 18.51 14.60
C GLU A 19 16.70 17.43 13.81
N ARG A 20 16.51 16.16 14.19
CA ARG A 20 17.06 15.00 13.45
C ARG A 20 16.62 14.99 11.98
N TYR A 21 15.37 15.37 11.71
CA TYR A 21 14.89 15.52 10.34
C TYR A 21 15.65 16.62 9.59
N CYS A 22 15.90 17.78 10.22
CA CYS A 22 16.63 18.88 9.62
C CYS A 22 18.08 18.50 9.31
N GLU A 23 18.77 17.84 10.24
CA GLU A 23 20.12 17.30 10.05
C GLU A 23 20.17 16.33 8.86
N SER A 24 19.27 15.34 8.81
CA SER A 24 19.22 14.37 7.71
C SER A 24 18.98 15.00 6.34
N LYS A 25 18.29 16.15 6.27
CA LYS A 25 18.10 16.88 5.00
C LYS A 25 19.36 17.63 4.58
N LYS A 26 20.05 18.26 5.54
CA LYS A 26 21.35 18.91 5.31
C LYS A 26 22.39 17.92 4.77
N ASP A 27 22.48 16.73 5.37
CA ASP A 27 23.39 15.67 4.91
C ASP A 27 23.13 15.23 3.46
N LYS A 28 21.87 15.37 3.02
CA LYS A 28 21.43 15.04 1.65
C LYS A 28 21.46 16.25 0.71
N ALA A 29 22.07 17.37 1.12
CA ALA A 29 22.07 18.65 0.41
C ALA A 29 20.66 19.12 -0.02
N LYS A 30 19.66 18.89 0.85
CA LYS A 30 18.27 19.29 0.64
C LYS A 30 17.85 20.29 1.71
N SER A 31 17.07 21.29 1.33
CA SER A 31 16.44 22.20 2.29
C SER A 31 15.41 21.44 3.13
N PRO A 32 15.45 21.55 4.48
CA PRO A 32 14.37 21.04 5.30
C PRO A 32 13.08 21.82 5.07
N LYS A 33 11.96 21.18 5.39
CA LYS A 33 10.65 21.82 5.45
C LYS A 33 10.60 22.75 6.66
N SER A 34 9.71 23.74 6.64
CA SER A 34 9.41 24.51 7.86
C SER A 34 8.80 23.60 8.94
N ARG A 35 8.79 24.05 10.19
CA ARG A 35 8.18 23.27 11.28
C ARG A 35 6.70 22.99 11.00
N GLU A 36 5.96 24.01 10.60
CA GLU A 36 4.53 23.86 10.27
C GLU A 36 4.30 22.87 9.12
N GLU A 37 5.14 22.91 8.07
CA GLU A 37 5.05 21.95 6.97
C GLU A 37 5.42 20.52 7.39
N TRP A 38 6.35 20.37 8.34
CA TRP A 38 6.74 19.09 8.88
C TRP A 38 5.65 18.49 9.77
N ASP A 39 4.99 19.31 10.60
CA ASP A 39 3.86 18.89 11.42
C ASP A 39 2.70 18.36 10.54
N LYS A 40 2.34 19.11 9.48
CA LYS A 40 1.34 18.68 8.49
C LYS A 40 1.74 17.37 7.80
N LEU A 41 3.01 17.22 7.42
CA LEU A 41 3.52 16.00 6.80
C LEU A 41 3.43 14.81 7.77
N LYS A 42 3.82 15.00 9.02
CA LYS A 42 3.79 13.98 10.06
C LYS A 42 2.35 13.52 10.33
N GLU A 43 1.41 14.45 10.45
CA GLU A 43 0.00 14.14 10.61
C GLU A 43 -0.53 13.36 9.40
N THR A 44 -0.18 13.77 8.18
CA THR A 44 -0.55 13.05 6.96
C THR A 44 0.00 11.61 6.96
N ILE A 45 1.28 11.42 7.34
CA ILE A 45 1.89 10.09 7.46
C ILE A 45 1.15 9.24 8.50
N LYS A 46 0.83 9.83 9.66
CA LYS A 46 0.09 9.15 10.73
C LYS A 46 -1.29 8.69 10.24
N ASN A 47 -2.02 9.56 9.57
CA ASN A 47 -3.36 9.26 9.06
C ASN A 47 -3.30 8.19 7.96
N ASN A 48 -2.36 8.30 7.02
CA ASN A 48 -2.13 7.29 5.99
C ASN A 48 -1.80 5.91 6.58
N ASN A 49 -0.91 5.85 7.57
CA ASN A 49 -0.54 4.60 8.22
C ASN A 49 -1.73 3.99 8.97
N THR A 50 -2.48 4.81 9.69
CA THR A 50 -3.66 4.36 10.45
C THR A 50 -4.73 3.80 9.52
N ALA A 51 -5.02 4.52 8.44
CA ALA A 51 -6.00 4.09 7.45
C ALA A 51 -5.52 2.84 6.66
N GLY A 52 -4.24 2.79 6.30
CA GLY A 52 -3.63 1.62 5.67
C GLY A 52 -3.75 0.37 6.54
N TYR A 53 -3.36 0.46 7.82
CA TYR A 53 -3.47 -0.65 8.77
C TYR A 53 -4.91 -1.12 8.96
N LYS A 54 -5.86 -0.18 9.07
CA LYS A 54 -7.29 -0.49 9.21
C LYS A 54 -7.85 -1.20 7.97
N ASN A 55 -7.46 -0.77 6.77
CA ASN A 55 -8.11 -1.18 5.53
C ASN A 55 -7.39 -2.34 4.81
N GLU A 56 -6.13 -2.64 5.14
CA GLU A 56 -5.41 -3.78 4.56
C GLU A 56 -6.13 -5.13 4.75
N PRO A 57 -6.64 -5.49 5.95
CA PRO A 57 -7.40 -6.73 6.12
C PRO A 57 -8.67 -6.76 5.26
N ILE A 58 -9.38 -5.64 5.16
CA ILE A 58 -10.60 -5.51 4.33
C ILE A 58 -10.26 -5.74 2.86
N GLY A 59 -9.18 -5.14 2.37
CA GLY A 59 -8.67 -5.36 1.03
C GLY A 59 -8.35 -6.83 0.75
N ARG A 60 -7.59 -7.48 1.65
CA ARG A 60 -7.24 -8.90 1.55
C ARG A 60 -8.49 -9.80 1.57
N ASP A 61 -9.38 -9.59 2.52
CA ASP A 61 -10.55 -10.44 2.71
C ASP A 61 -11.54 -10.26 1.54
N SER A 62 -11.72 -9.04 1.04
CA SER A 62 -12.54 -8.78 -0.16
C SER A 62 -12.00 -9.48 -1.41
N LEU A 63 -10.66 -9.56 -1.56
CA LEU A 63 -10.04 -10.30 -2.64
C LEU A 63 -10.20 -11.80 -2.48
N ARG A 64 -10.05 -12.31 -1.25
CA ARG A 64 -10.26 -13.72 -0.92
C ARG A 64 -11.69 -14.15 -1.30
N GLU A 65 -12.69 -13.38 -0.88
CA GLU A 65 -14.10 -13.64 -1.22
C GLU A 65 -14.34 -13.55 -2.73
N TYR A 66 -13.87 -12.50 -3.39
CA TYR A 66 -14.08 -12.30 -4.83
C TYR A 66 -13.48 -13.41 -5.70
N LEU A 67 -12.35 -13.98 -5.28
CA LEU A 67 -11.69 -15.10 -5.97
C LEU A 67 -12.19 -16.47 -5.51
N ASP A 68 -13.22 -16.53 -4.66
CA ASP A 68 -13.74 -17.76 -4.03
C ASP A 68 -12.62 -18.61 -3.41
N MET A 69 -11.70 -17.92 -2.73
CA MET A 69 -10.57 -18.57 -2.07
C MET A 69 -11.00 -19.02 -0.68
N GLY A 70 -10.74 -20.29 -0.36
CA GLY A 70 -10.98 -20.81 1.00
C GLY A 70 -10.29 -19.98 2.08
N GLU A 71 -10.82 -20.06 3.30
CA GLU A 71 -10.23 -19.39 4.46
C GLU A 71 -8.75 -19.76 4.60
N ASN A 72 -7.91 -18.78 4.94
CA ASN A 72 -6.46 -18.94 5.11
C ASN A 72 -5.63 -19.20 3.83
N LYS A 73 -6.20 -19.12 2.62
CA LYS A 73 -5.40 -19.24 1.37
C LYS A 73 -4.51 -18.02 1.09
N LEU A 74 -5.07 -16.82 1.22
CA LEU A 74 -4.33 -15.56 1.08
C LEU A 74 -3.92 -15.06 2.48
N LYS A 75 -2.65 -15.22 2.83
CA LYS A 75 -2.13 -14.98 4.18
C LYS A 75 -1.34 -13.68 4.25
N ASN A 76 -1.44 -13.00 5.39
CA ASN A 76 -0.60 -11.84 5.68
C ASN A 76 0.86 -12.28 5.86
N THR A 77 1.80 -11.60 5.19
CA THR A 77 3.24 -11.88 5.31
C THR A 77 3.86 -11.41 6.62
N ASN A 78 3.09 -10.73 7.48
CA ASN A 78 3.51 -10.34 8.82
C ASN A 78 3.02 -11.30 9.93
N SER A 79 2.30 -12.36 9.58
CA SER A 79 1.74 -13.30 10.55
C SER A 79 2.65 -14.52 10.76
N ASN A 80 2.85 -14.90 12.04
CA ASN A 80 3.46 -16.17 12.46
C ASN A 80 4.93 -16.44 12.04
N GLY A 81 5.75 -15.41 11.82
CA GLY A 81 7.21 -15.56 11.66
C GLY A 81 7.69 -15.93 10.25
N ASP A 82 6.78 -16.24 9.32
CA ASP A 82 7.10 -16.45 7.90
C ASP A 82 7.08 -15.11 7.16
N ILE A 83 8.21 -14.39 7.22
CA ILE A 83 8.40 -13.15 6.49
C ILE A 83 8.66 -13.49 5.01
N ASP A 84 7.64 -13.28 4.18
CA ASP A 84 7.72 -13.53 2.74
C ASP A 84 8.41 -12.34 2.04
N THR A 85 9.74 -12.38 1.91
CA THR A 85 10.52 -11.37 1.18
C THR A 85 11.04 -11.88 -0.16
N TYR A 86 11.35 -10.94 -1.05
CA TYR A 86 12.04 -11.22 -2.29
C TYR A 86 13.03 -10.12 -2.64
N THR A 87 14.21 -10.52 -3.08
CA THR A 87 15.29 -9.61 -3.46
C THR A 87 15.55 -9.72 -4.95
N LEU A 88 15.53 -8.58 -5.63
CA LEU A 88 15.93 -8.45 -7.03
C LEU A 88 16.85 -7.24 -7.18
N ASP A 89 17.99 -7.42 -7.83
CA ASP A 89 18.98 -6.36 -8.07
C ASP A 89 19.36 -5.58 -6.78
N GLY A 90 19.54 -6.31 -5.67
CA GLY A 90 19.87 -5.75 -4.37
C GLY A 90 18.73 -5.01 -3.66
N LYS A 91 17.51 -5.03 -4.23
CA LYS A 91 16.30 -4.42 -3.61
C LYS A 91 15.39 -5.51 -3.07
N THR A 92 15.16 -5.47 -1.78
CA THR A 92 14.26 -6.40 -1.08
C THR A 92 12.89 -5.77 -0.91
N VAL A 93 11.85 -6.50 -1.31
CA VAL A 93 10.45 -6.14 -1.15
C VAL A 93 9.73 -7.16 -0.29
N ARG A 94 8.63 -6.74 0.31
CA ARG A 94 7.73 -7.57 1.09
C ARG A 94 6.29 -7.18 0.73
N PRO A 95 5.53 -8.07 0.08
CA PRO A 95 4.13 -7.80 -0.22
C PRO A 95 3.28 -7.90 1.05
N ASP A 96 2.09 -7.30 1.03
CA ASP A 96 1.17 -7.36 2.17
C ASP A 96 0.67 -8.80 2.41
N SER A 97 0.40 -9.57 1.34
CA SER A 97 -0.14 -10.93 1.46
C SER A 97 0.26 -11.87 0.31
N VAL A 98 0.31 -13.17 0.59
CA VAL A 98 0.70 -14.20 -0.39
C VAL A 98 -0.25 -15.40 -0.31
N ALA A 99 -0.62 -15.94 -1.47
CA ALA A 99 -1.22 -17.27 -1.58
C ALA A 99 -0.30 -18.20 -2.36
N ARG A 100 -0.29 -19.47 -1.96
CA ARG A 100 0.55 -20.51 -2.58
C ARG A 100 -0.29 -21.61 -3.23
N ASN A 101 0.21 -22.15 -4.33
CA ASN A 101 -0.36 -23.33 -5.00
C ASN A 101 0.01 -24.62 -4.23
N SER A 102 -0.45 -25.77 -4.72
CA SER A 102 -0.16 -27.09 -4.13
C SER A 102 1.32 -27.45 -4.11
N ASN A 103 2.14 -26.83 -4.96
CA ASN A 103 3.58 -27.03 -5.03
C ASN A 103 4.35 -26.09 -4.08
N GLY A 104 3.64 -25.28 -3.28
CA GLY A 104 4.23 -24.29 -2.38
C GLY A 104 4.75 -23.03 -3.09
N GLU A 105 4.54 -22.89 -4.40
CA GLU A 105 4.96 -21.72 -5.17
C GLU A 105 3.96 -20.58 -5.00
N ARG A 106 4.42 -19.33 -5.12
CA ARG A 106 3.56 -18.15 -5.00
C ARG A 106 2.61 -18.08 -6.19
N GLU A 107 1.33 -18.27 -5.92
CA GLU A 107 0.24 -18.19 -6.88
C GLU A 107 -0.31 -16.77 -6.96
N ILE A 108 -0.44 -16.11 -5.80
CA ILE A 108 -0.86 -14.71 -5.71
C ILE A 108 0.11 -13.98 -4.80
N VAL A 109 0.59 -12.83 -5.27
CA VAL A 109 1.19 -11.78 -4.45
C VAL A 109 0.21 -10.62 -4.41
N HIS A 110 -0.11 -10.13 -3.22
CA HIS A 110 -1.17 -9.16 -3.00
C HIS A 110 -0.70 -7.97 -2.18
N ASP A 111 -1.14 -6.79 -2.60
CA ASP A 111 -1.00 -5.55 -1.83
C ASP A 111 -2.34 -4.84 -1.71
N HIS A 112 -2.53 -4.16 -0.58
CA HIS A 112 -3.59 -3.19 -0.42
C HIS A 112 -3.04 -1.76 -0.42
N LYS A 113 -3.75 -0.85 -1.07
CA LYS A 113 -3.42 0.58 -1.07
C LYS A 113 -4.69 1.39 -0.82
N HIS A 114 -4.73 2.07 0.32
CA HIS A 114 -5.81 2.97 0.69
C HIS A 114 -5.43 4.42 0.40
N PHE A 115 -6.36 5.19 -0.18
CA PHE A 115 -6.19 6.59 -0.52
C PHE A 115 -7.10 7.46 0.34
N LEU A 116 -6.51 8.39 1.09
CA LEU A 116 -7.25 9.46 1.74
C LEU A 116 -7.68 10.53 0.74
N GLY A 117 -8.81 11.17 1.00
CA GLY A 117 -9.39 12.21 0.17
C GLY A 117 -8.49 13.44 0.05
N GLY A 118 -8.64 14.17 -1.06
CA GLY A 118 -7.85 15.37 -1.33
C GLY A 118 -7.23 15.38 -2.72
N LYS A 119 -5.89 15.27 -2.79
CA LYS A 119 -5.11 15.36 -4.04
C LYS A 119 -5.23 14.11 -4.92
N ASP A 120 -4.55 14.14 -6.06
CA ASP A 120 -4.58 13.07 -7.08
C ASP A 120 -4.29 11.68 -6.50
N GLN A 121 -5.30 10.81 -6.52
CA GLN A 121 -5.25 9.47 -5.93
C GLN A 121 -4.75 8.46 -6.97
N VAL A 122 -3.46 8.52 -7.30
CA VAL A 122 -2.85 7.70 -8.34
C VAL A 122 -1.95 6.61 -7.77
N LEU A 123 -2.23 5.35 -8.14
CA LEU A 123 -1.34 4.22 -7.91
C LEU A 123 -0.27 4.16 -9.01
N TYR A 124 0.93 4.64 -8.69
CA TYR A 124 2.07 4.59 -9.62
C TYR A 124 2.68 3.19 -9.69
N ASN A 125 3.18 2.80 -10.87
CA ASN A 125 3.94 1.57 -11.05
C ASN A 125 5.35 1.67 -10.45
N THR A 126 5.43 1.57 -9.12
CA THR A 126 6.68 1.71 -8.34
C THR A 126 7.65 0.55 -8.60
N ASN A 127 8.91 0.71 -8.19
CA ASN A 127 9.88 -0.39 -8.24
C ASN A 127 9.42 -1.61 -7.42
N GLN A 128 8.75 -1.38 -6.28
CA GLN A 128 8.20 -2.46 -5.47
C GLN A 128 7.21 -3.29 -6.28
N ILE A 129 6.23 -2.64 -6.90
CA ILE A 129 5.20 -3.30 -7.73
C ILE A 129 5.84 -4.07 -8.89
N LYS A 130 6.85 -3.51 -9.56
CA LYS A 130 7.56 -4.18 -10.63
C LYS A 130 8.30 -5.43 -10.14
N ILE A 131 8.94 -5.36 -8.98
CA ILE A 131 9.65 -6.49 -8.39
C ILE A 131 8.64 -7.58 -7.98
N GLU A 132 7.55 -7.21 -7.32
CA GLU A 132 6.48 -8.14 -6.90
C GLU A 132 5.75 -8.77 -8.08
N THR A 133 5.62 -8.07 -9.21
CA THR A 133 5.14 -8.68 -10.46
C THR A 133 6.12 -9.75 -10.94
N LYS A 134 7.43 -9.44 -11.00
CA LYS A 134 8.47 -10.41 -11.40
C LYS A 134 8.56 -11.62 -10.48
N MET A 135 8.22 -11.48 -9.19
CA MET A 135 8.19 -12.59 -8.22
C MET A 135 7.32 -13.76 -8.66
N VAL A 136 6.26 -13.48 -9.43
CA VAL A 136 5.23 -14.46 -9.79
C VAL A 136 5.17 -14.75 -11.29
N GLU A 137 5.74 -13.88 -12.14
CA GLU A 137 5.77 -14.03 -13.60
C GLU A 137 6.30 -15.40 -14.05
N ALA A 138 7.43 -15.86 -13.49
CA ALA A 138 8.05 -17.12 -13.89
C ALA A 138 7.24 -18.37 -13.53
N LYS A 139 6.23 -18.23 -12.66
CA LYS A 139 5.44 -19.33 -12.09
C LYS A 139 3.97 -19.24 -12.42
N ASN A 140 3.62 -18.44 -13.44
CA ASN A 140 2.23 -18.14 -13.84
C ASN A 140 1.35 -17.60 -12.69
N GLY A 141 1.96 -17.06 -11.65
CA GLY A 141 1.23 -16.40 -10.57
C GLY A 141 0.83 -14.99 -10.95
N LYS A 142 0.04 -14.34 -10.08
CA LYS A 142 -0.50 -13.00 -10.34
C LYS A 142 -0.13 -12.03 -9.23
N HIS A 143 0.33 -10.85 -9.62
CA HIS A 143 0.40 -9.72 -8.72
C HIS A 143 -0.92 -8.95 -8.79
N ILE A 144 -1.61 -8.87 -7.65
CA ILE A 144 -2.93 -8.25 -7.53
C ILE A 144 -2.86 -7.12 -6.51
N ILE A 145 -3.33 -5.93 -6.89
CA ILE A 145 -3.46 -4.80 -5.98
C ILE A 145 -4.95 -4.54 -5.75
N THR A 146 -5.34 -4.47 -4.50
CA THR A 146 -6.64 -3.92 -4.11
C THR A 146 -6.48 -2.47 -3.70
N MET A 147 -7.33 -1.60 -4.25
CA MET A 147 -7.36 -0.18 -3.94
C MET A 147 -8.65 0.16 -3.18
N SER A 148 -8.57 1.11 -2.26
CA SER A 148 -9.75 1.69 -1.62
C SER A 148 -9.55 3.19 -1.39
N SER A 149 -10.63 3.93 -1.15
CA SER A 149 -10.58 5.33 -0.76
C SER A 149 -11.73 5.69 0.18
N ASP A 150 -11.52 6.69 1.03
CA ASP A 150 -12.55 7.36 1.82
C ASP A 150 -13.35 8.40 1.00
N ALA A 151 -12.86 8.80 -0.18
CA ALA A 151 -13.50 9.76 -1.09
C ALA A 151 -13.43 9.29 -2.55
N PRO A 152 -14.05 8.14 -2.89
CA PRO A 152 -14.01 7.62 -4.25
C PRO A 152 -14.94 8.39 -5.20
N ASN A 153 -14.44 8.66 -6.40
CA ASN A 153 -15.20 9.04 -7.58
C ASN A 153 -14.79 8.15 -8.76
N LEU A 154 -15.27 6.91 -8.78
CA LEU A 154 -14.86 5.88 -9.76
C LEU A 154 -15.34 6.17 -11.18
N ASN A 155 -16.39 7.00 -11.32
CA ASN A 155 -16.93 7.46 -12.61
C ASN A 155 -16.40 8.86 -13.00
N GLY A 156 -15.52 9.44 -12.18
CA GLY A 156 -14.93 10.74 -12.44
C GLY A 156 -14.02 10.75 -13.68
N ILE A 157 -13.71 11.95 -14.17
CA ILE A 157 -12.78 12.16 -15.28
C ILE A 157 -11.65 13.10 -14.81
N PRO A 158 -10.45 12.58 -14.48
CA PRO A 158 -10.12 11.16 -14.37
C PRO A 158 -10.72 10.52 -13.10
N PRO A 159 -10.86 9.17 -13.05
CA PRO A 159 -11.41 8.50 -11.88
C PRO A 159 -10.48 8.61 -10.66
N GLN A 160 -11.08 8.54 -9.47
CA GLN A 160 -10.38 8.62 -8.19
C GLN A 160 -10.87 7.51 -7.24
N PRO A 161 -9.99 6.65 -6.72
CA PRO A 161 -8.58 6.52 -7.08
C PRO A 161 -8.41 5.85 -8.45
N ARG A 162 -7.22 5.90 -9.03
CA ARG A 162 -6.90 5.20 -10.30
C ARG A 162 -5.45 4.71 -10.37
N PRO A 163 -5.16 3.62 -11.08
CA PRO A 163 -3.80 3.28 -11.48
C PRO A 163 -3.20 4.24 -12.51
N SER A 164 -1.89 4.36 -12.47
CA SER A 164 -1.12 4.95 -13.57
C SER A 164 -1.21 4.08 -14.84
N LYS A 165 -1.04 4.71 -16.02
CA LYS A 165 -1.16 4.06 -17.33
C LYS A 165 -0.31 2.78 -17.48
N ASN A 166 0.87 2.77 -16.88
CA ASN A 166 1.84 1.68 -17.03
C ASN A 166 1.82 0.69 -15.86
N ILE A 167 0.74 0.59 -15.09
CA ILE A 167 0.64 -0.38 -13.99
C ILE A 167 0.82 -1.80 -14.52
N SER A 168 1.68 -2.61 -13.90
CA SER A 168 1.93 -4.00 -14.32
C SER A 168 0.90 -4.96 -13.71
N SER A 169 0.48 -4.73 -12.47
CA SER A 169 -0.44 -5.59 -11.72
C SER A 169 -1.87 -5.64 -12.28
N THR A 170 -2.60 -6.67 -11.86
CA THR A 170 -4.07 -6.64 -11.90
C THR A 170 -4.56 -5.78 -10.75
N VAL A 171 -5.55 -4.91 -10.98
CA VAL A 171 -6.04 -3.99 -9.95
C VAL A 171 -7.55 -4.09 -9.79
N TYR A 172 -7.98 -4.22 -8.54
CA TYR A 172 -9.38 -4.19 -8.14
C TYR A 172 -9.65 -3.02 -7.20
N TYR A 173 -10.88 -2.55 -7.18
CA TYR A 173 -11.38 -1.59 -6.21
C TYR A 173 -12.23 -2.31 -5.16
N THR A 174 -11.88 -2.11 -3.89
CA THR A 174 -12.60 -2.59 -2.72
C THR A 174 -13.43 -1.44 -2.15
N ASP A 175 -14.75 -1.62 -2.09
CA ASP A 175 -15.62 -0.76 -1.30
C ASP A 175 -15.47 -1.13 0.19
N ILE A 176 -14.88 -0.21 0.96
CA ILE A 176 -14.62 -0.41 2.39
C ILE A 176 -15.89 -0.48 3.24
N SER A 177 -16.99 0.10 2.77
CA SER A 177 -18.25 0.11 3.52
C SER A 177 -18.93 -1.26 3.49
N THR A 178 -18.83 -1.97 2.36
CA THR A 178 -19.40 -3.30 2.19
C THR A 178 -18.36 -4.41 2.35
N GLY A 179 -17.07 -4.08 2.32
CA GLY A 179 -15.97 -5.05 2.33
C GLY A 179 -15.87 -5.87 1.04
N LYS A 180 -16.37 -5.36 -0.10
CA LYS A 180 -16.47 -6.13 -1.36
C LYS A 180 -15.65 -5.51 -2.48
N ILE A 181 -15.09 -6.34 -3.34
CA ILE A 181 -14.63 -5.89 -4.65
C ILE A 181 -15.84 -5.53 -5.49
N THR A 182 -15.84 -4.32 -6.04
CA THR A 182 -16.94 -3.82 -6.89
C THR A 182 -16.49 -3.50 -8.30
N HIS A 183 -15.19 -3.27 -8.52
CA HIS A 183 -14.66 -2.93 -9.83
C HIS A 183 -13.29 -3.57 -10.10
N LYS A 184 -13.01 -3.79 -11.38
CA LYS A 184 -11.70 -4.12 -11.93
C LYS A 184 -11.21 -2.98 -12.82
N TRP A 185 -9.93 -2.63 -12.74
CA TRP A 185 -9.35 -1.61 -13.61
C TRP A 185 -9.17 -2.14 -15.05
N SER A 186 -9.66 -1.40 -16.04
CA SER A 186 -9.32 -1.62 -17.45
C SER A 186 -8.20 -0.68 -17.86
N LYS A 187 -7.02 -1.25 -18.17
CA LYS A 187 -5.86 -0.50 -18.68
C LYS A 187 -6.10 0.07 -20.08
N GLU A 188 -6.86 -0.65 -20.90
CA GLU A 188 -7.21 -0.25 -22.26
C GLU A 188 -8.14 0.97 -22.26
N LEU A 189 -9.20 0.91 -21.43
CA LEU A 189 -10.22 1.95 -21.38
C LEU A 189 -9.90 3.05 -20.36
N MET A 190 -8.83 2.87 -19.57
CA MET A 190 -8.42 3.77 -18.49
C MET A 190 -9.56 4.13 -17.53
N LYS A 191 -10.39 3.13 -17.19
CA LYS A 191 -11.56 3.28 -16.31
C LYS A 191 -11.80 2.04 -15.45
N TRP A 192 -12.59 2.22 -14.40
CA TRP A 192 -13.12 1.13 -13.60
C TRP A 192 -14.28 0.43 -14.33
N ILE A 193 -14.27 -0.90 -14.32
CA ILE A 193 -15.34 -1.75 -14.85
C ILE A 193 -15.98 -2.46 -13.67
N LYS A 194 -17.30 -2.31 -13.52
CA LYS A 194 -18.05 -2.97 -12.45
C LYS A 194 -17.98 -4.50 -12.63
N VAL A 195 -17.79 -5.22 -11.52
CA VAL A 195 -17.73 -6.69 -11.47
C VAL A 195 -18.73 -7.24 -10.46
#